data_AF-A0A1Q9T1F0-F1
#
_entry.id   AF-A0A1Q9T1F0-F1
#
_cell.length_a   1.000
_cell.length_b   1.000
_cell.length_c   1.000
_cell.angle_alpha   90.00
_cell.angle_beta   90.00
_cell.angle_gamma   90.00
#
_symmetry.space_group_name_H-M   'P 1'
#
loop_
_entity.id
_entity.type
_entity.pdbx_description
1 polymer ?
#
loop_
_entity_poly.entity_id
_entity_poly.type
_entity_poly.pdbx_seq_one_letter_code
_entity_poly.pdbx_strand_id
1 'polypeptide(L)'
;MPVLDDLELVRLGLLAPDDVALPAGPVTVVDAEGVPVAKVAEDGALTWLSARSSRPFERWHLDDAGVELPAALVDDPAALAEIPDSTRTLVALASVDGDDNQRDLDLVRAVRRAADEGGYVLRIGPVGLAAADRERRIEQLRTALAGDHGTVHDLTGRGEPRAHQGQGQGVVVLLSGLSGSGKSTLARALRDRLVEDEGRAVSLLDGDVVRRHLSAGLGFSPEDRETNIRRIGWVAAEIARHGGIAIASPIAPFQRTRDDVRAMVEGRGGRLVLVHVATPLAECERRDRKGLYARARAGEIPDFTGISSPYEVPTDATLTLDTTGQDVDPLVDQILAALELPAITD
;
A
#
# COMPACT_ATOMS: atom_id res chain seq x y z
N MET A 1 13.72 -12.72 -0.75
CA MET A 1 14.28 -11.35 -0.65
C MET A 1 13.85 -10.80 0.68
N PRO A 2 14.69 -10.04 1.40
CA PRO A 2 14.25 -9.47 2.68
C PRO A 2 13.02 -8.63 2.41
N VAL A 3 11.97 -8.87 3.20
CA VAL A 3 10.81 -8.00 3.19
C VAL A 3 11.24 -6.71 3.88
N LEU A 4 10.73 -5.55 3.45
CA LEU A 4 11.04 -4.27 4.12
C LEU A 4 10.76 -4.33 5.63
N ASP A 5 9.74 -5.09 6.03
CA ASP A 5 9.45 -5.49 7.40
C ASP A 5 10.67 -5.95 8.22
N ASP A 6 11.56 -6.77 7.65
CA ASP A 6 12.76 -7.24 8.35
C ASP A 6 13.77 -6.13 8.57
N LEU A 7 13.95 -5.31 7.53
CA LEU A 7 14.85 -4.17 7.58
C LEU A 7 14.37 -3.18 8.64
N GLU A 8 13.07 -3.03 8.83
CA GLU A 8 12.54 -2.20 9.90
C GLU A 8 12.84 -2.72 11.30
N LEU A 9 12.68 -4.02 11.54
CA LEU A 9 13.06 -4.59 12.83
C LEU A 9 14.55 -4.35 13.13
N VAL A 10 15.41 -4.42 12.10
CA VAL A 10 16.83 -4.05 12.22
C VAL A 10 16.99 -2.55 12.49
N ARG A 11 16.25 -1.69 11.79
CA ARG A 11 16.28 -0.23 11.99
C ARG A 11 15.88 0.18 13.41
N LEU A 12 14.91 -0.53 14.00
CA LEU A 12 14.43 -0.32 15.35
C LEU A 12 15.33 -0.96 16.42
N GLY A 13 16.39 -1.69 16.01
CA GLY A 13 17.28 -2.39 16.94
C GLY A 13 16.66 -3.64 17.57
N LEU A 14 15.52 -4.11 17.06
CA LEU A 14 14.83 -5.31 17.53
C LEU A 14 15.44 -6.60 16.97
N LEU A 15 16.12 -6.52 15.82
CA LEU A 15 16.90 -7.61 15.23
C LEU A 15 18.31 -7.13 14.87
N ALA A 16 19.29 -8.04 14.92
CA ALA A 16 20.60 -7.76 14.37
C ALA A 16 20.56 -7.88 12.84
N PRO A 17 21.40 -7.14 12.08
CA PRO A 17 21.51 -7.31 10.63
C PRO A 17 21.79 -8.77 10.20
N ASP A 18 22.57 -9.51 10.99
CA ASP A 18 22.91 -10.91 10.75
C ASP A 18 21.71 -11.87 10.91
N ASP A 19 20.65 -11.43 11.59
CA ASP A 19 19.42 -12.20 11.77
C ASP A 19 18.47 -12.09 10.57
N VAL A 20 18.75 -11.18 9.63
CA VAL A 20 17.90 -10.91 8.47
C VAL A 20 18.57 -11.35 7.18
N ALA A 21 17.80 -11.96 6.28
CA ALA A 21 18.28 -12.37 4.96
C ALA A 21 18.45 -11.17 4.01
N LEU A 22 19.53 -10.40 4.16
CA LEU A 22 19.88 -9.29 3.27
C LEU A 22 20.17 -9.78 1.83
N PRO A 23 19.90 -8.98 0.78
CA PRO A 23 20.25 -9.36 -0.58
C PRO A 23 21.76 -9.20 -0.77
N ALA A 24 22.38 -10.07 -1.58
CA ALA A 24 23.80 -9.96 -1.89
C ALA A 24 24.10 -8.62 -2.61
N GLY A 25 25.05 -7.83 -2.07
CA GLY A 25 25.44 -6.54 -2.60
C GLY A 25 26.34 -6.63 -3.85
N PRO A 26 26.57 -5.49 -4.54
CA PRO A 26 26.07 -4.17 -4.21
C PRO A 26 24.65 -3.94 -4.76
N VAL A 27 23.69 -3.66 -3.89
CA VAL A 27 22.29 -3.42 -4.28
C VAL A 27 21.67 -2.27 -3.50
N THR A 28 20.69 -1.60 -4.12
CA THR A 28 19.84 -0.61 -3.45
C THR A 28 18.50 -1.26 -3.18
N VAL A 29 18.10 -1.31 -1.91
CA VAL A 29 16.77 -1.74 -1.51
C VAL A 29 15.83 -0.56 -1.66
N VAL A 30 14.73 -0.81 -2.38
CA VAL A 30 13.67 0.16 -2.58
C VAL A 30 12.39 -0.32 -1.91
N ASP A 31 11.56 0.62 -1.46
CA ASP A 31 10.22 0.30 -0.99
C ASP A 31 9.26 -0.07 -2.14
N ALA A 32 7.99 -0.33 -1.80
CA ALA A 32 6.94 -0.63 -2.78
C ALA A 32 6.74 0.48 -3.84
N GLU A 33 7.18 1.72 -3.57
CA GLU A 33 7.12 2.84 -4.51
C GLU A 33 8.36 2.97 -5.39
N GLY A 34 9.39 2.14 -5.16
CA GLY A 34 10.69 2.30 -5.77
C GLY A 34 11.55 3.38 -5.10
N VAL A 35 11.19 3.88 -3.91
CA VAL A 35 12.01 4.86 -3.18
C VAL A 35 13.20 4.13 -2.54
N PRO A 36 14.45 4.58 -2.78
CA PRO A 36 15.64 4.00 -2.14
C PRO A 36 15.61 4.15 -0.62
N VAL A 37 15.50 3.04 0.11
CA VAL A 37 15.45 3.02 1.58
C VAL A 37 16.83 2.70 2.18
N ALA A 38 17.55 1.74 1.61
CA ALA A 38 18.85 1.31 2.11
C ALA A 38 19.78 0.83 0.98
N LYS A 39 21.08 0.81 1.25
CA LYS A 39 22.09 0.14 0.41
C LYS A 39 22.70 -1.02 1.16
N VAL A 40 22.93 -2.12 0.44
CA VAL A 40 23.72 -3.25 0.92
C VAL A 40 25.00 -3.31 0.08
N ALA A 41 26.13 -3.14 0.75
CA ALA A 41 27.46 -3.22 0.14
C ALA A 41 27.87 -4.67 -0.15
N GLU A 42 28.96 -4.87 -0.89
CA GLU A 42 29.49 -6.21 -1.24
C GLU A 42 29.88 -7.04 -0.01
N ASP A 43 30.31 -6.38 1.06
CA ASP A 43 30.64 -7.00 2.35
C ASP A 43 29.41 -7.21 3.26
N GLY A 44 28.21 -6.89 2.78
CA GLY A 44 26.96 -6.98 3.53
C GLY A 44 26.63 -5.76 4.38
N ALA A 45 27.49 -4.72 4.41
CA ALA A 45 27.23 -3.54 5.23
C ALA A 45 25.94 -2.81 4.78
N LEU A 46 25.04 -2.57 5.73
CA LEU A 46 23.76 -1.88 5.51
C LEU A 46 23.90 -0.38 5.80
N THR A 47 23.54 0.47 4.83
CA THR A 47 23.48 1.94 5.00
C THR A 47 22.07 2.45 4.72
N TRP A 48 21.48 3.14 5.69
CA TRP A 48 20.16 3.78 5.55
C TRP A 48 20.25 5.05 4.70
N LEU A 49 19.36 5.17 3.72
CA LEU A 49 19.30 6.32 2.82
C LEU A 49 18.15 7.27 3.17
N SER A 50 16.98 6.71 3.51
CA SER A 50 15.77 7.50 3.73
C SER A 50 14.78 6.79 4.65
N ALA A 51 13.73 7.51 5.06
CA ALA A 51 12.51 6.86 5.52
C ALA A 51 11.78 6.26 4.31
N ARG A 52 11.10 5.14 4.54
CA ARG A 52 10.20 4.54 3.56
C ARG A 52 8.99 5.42 3.31
N SER A 53 8.23 5.10 2.26
CA SER A 53 6.92 5.68 2.01
C SER A 53 5.87 5.20 3.02
N SER A 54 4.81 6.01 3.19
CA SER A 54 3.72 5.76 4.16
C SER A 54 2.98 4.46 3.91
N ARG A 55 2.40 3.92 4.97
CA ARG A 55 1.67 2.64 4.97
C ARG A 55 0.42 2.70 5.86
N PRO A 56 -0.55 1.80 5.64
CA PRO A 56 -1.71 1.69 6.50
C PRO A 56 -1.29 1.49 7.95
N PHE A 57 -2.03 2.11 8.86
CA PHE A 57 -1.87 1.99 10.30
C PHE A 57 -0.53 2.49 10.84
N GLU A 58 0.18 3.37 10.12
CA GLU A 58 1.54 3.86 10.45
C GLU A 58 1.73 4.19 11.94
N ARG A 59 0.75 4.89 12.54
CA ARG A 59 0.82 5.33 13.94
C ARG A 59 0.89 4.20 14.99
N TRP A 60 0.50 2.98 14.61
CA TRP A 60 0.50 1.83 15.52
C TRP A 60 1.70 0.92 15.29
N HIS A 61 2.53 1.18 14.28
CA HIS A 61 3.76 0.40 14.11
C HIS A 61 4.66 0.51 15.34
N LEU A 62 5.42 -0.56 15.57
CA LEU A 62 6.48 -0.53 16.57
C LEU A 62 7.44 0.63 16.27
N ASP A 63 7.78 1.35 17.33
CA ASP A 63 8.74 2.44 17.34
C ASP A 63 9.85 2.14 18.35
N ASP A 64 10.82 3.05 18.46
CA ASP A 64 11.92 2.98 19.42
C ASP A 64 11.47 3.21 20.87
N ALA A 65 10.22 3.63 21.10
CA ALA A 65 9.65 3.86 22.43
C ALA A 65 9.28 2.56 23.17
N GLY A 66 9.30 1.41 22.47
CA GLY A 66 9.05 0.10 23.04
C GLY A 66 7.57 -0.22 23.29
N VAL A 67 7.33 -1.36 23.94
CA VAL A 67 5.98 -1.92 24.19
C VAL A 67 5.69 -1.95 25.69
N GLU A 68 4.47 -1.56 26.08
CA GLU A 68 4.05 -1.69 27.48
C GLU A 68 3.72 -3.15 27.80
N LEU A 69 4.41 -3.71 28.80
CA LEU A 69 4.28 -5.10 29.21
C LEU A 69 3.32 -5.25 30.40
N PRO A 70 2.64 -6.40 30.59
CA PRO A 70 2.66 -7.58 29.71
C PRO A 70 2.01 -7.35 28.34
N ALA A 71 2.59 -7.94 27.29
CA ALA A 71 2.06 -7.85 25.94
C ALA A 71 1.56 -9.21 25.44
N ALA A 72 0.70 -9.21 24.42
CA ALA A 72 0.27 -10.43 23.74
C ALA A 72 0.50 -10.31 22.23
N LEU A 73 1.19 -11.27 21.63
CA LEU A 73 1.31 -11.39 20.18
C LEU A 73 0.03 -12.05 19.64
N VAL A 74 -0.60 -11.42 18.66
CA VAL A 74 -1.85 -11.87 18.05
C VAL A 74 -1.68 -11.96 16.56
N ASP A 75 -1.95 -13.13 15.98
CA ASP A 75 -1.99 -13.32 14.52
C ASP A 75 -3.34 -13.82 13.98
N ASP A 76 -4.32 -13.98 14.86
CA ASP A 76 -5.66 -14.46 14.55
C ASP A 76 -6.69 -13.68 15.38
N PRO A 77 -7.76 -13.12 14.76
CA PRO A 77 -8.87 -12.54 15.50
C PRO A 77 -9.51 -13.46 16.54
N ALA A 78 -9.52 -14.78 16.32
CA ALA A 78 -10.09 -15.74 17.27
C ALA A 78 -9.32 -15.78 18.60
N ALA A 79 -8.01 -15.50 18.56
CA ALA A 79 -7.15 -15.47 19.75
C ALA A 79 -7.50 -14.32 20.70
N LEU A 80 -8.24 -13.31 20.23
CA LEU A 80 -8.69 -12.17 21.06
C LEU A 80 -9.62 -12.60 22.20
N ALA A 81 -10.26 -13.78 22.11
CA ALA A 81 -11.08 -14.33 23.18
C ALA A 81 -10.26 -14.89 24.36
N GLU A 82 -8.95 -15.08 24.18
CA GLU A 82 -8.05 -15.73 25.14
C GLU A 82 -7.02 -14.76 25.72
N ILE A 83 -7.24 -13.44 25.57
CA ILE A 83 -6.34 -12.42 26.09
C ILE A 83 -6.27 -12.53 27.62
N PRO A 84 -5.07 -12.72 28.21
CA PRO A 84 -4.93 -12.73 29.67
C PRO A 84 -5.27 -11.37 30.29
N ASP A 85 -5.96 -11.36 31.44
CA ASP A 85 -6.41 -10.16 32.16
C ASP A 85 -5.27 -9.16 32.49
N SER A 86 -4.03 -9.64 32.57
CA SER A 86 -2.84 -8.81 32.86
C SER A 86 -2.28 -8.10 31.64
N THR A 87 -2.76 -8.39 30.43
CA THR A 87 -2.26 -7.82 29.18
C THR A 87 -2.54 -6.33 29.11
N ARG A 88 -1.52 -5.56 28.73
CA ARG A 88 -1.61 -4.10 28.51
C ARG A 88 -1.48 -3.73 27.05
N THR A 89 -0.65 -4.45 26.29
CA THR A 89 -0.46 -4.22 24.85
C THR A 89 -0.84 -5.44 24.03
N LEU A 90 -1.66 -5.24 22.99
CA LEU A 90 -1.84 -6.21 21.91
C LEU A 90 -0.89 -5.87 20.77
N VAL A 91 -0.10 -6.85 20.34
CA VAL A 91 0.82 -6.73 19.20
C VAL A 91 0.25 -7.55 18.06
N ALA A 92 -0.40 -6.89 17.09
CA ALA A 92 -0.89 -7.52 15.88
C ALA A 92 0.30 -7.86 14.96
N LEU A 93 0.46 -9.14 14.63
CA LEU A 93 1.52 -9.62 13.73
C LEU A 93 1.04 -9.52 12.28
N ALA A 94 1.43 -8.44 11.60
CA ALA A 94 0.92 -8.08 10.29
C ALA A 94 2.03 -7.47 9.42
N SER A 95 2.08 -7.84 8.14
CA SER A 95 2.78 -7.06 7.14
C SER A 95 1.80 -6.05 6.58
N VAL A 96 2.03 -4.76 6.79
CA VAL A 96 1.27 -3.72 6.09
C VAL A 96 1.97 -3.29 4.79
N ASP A 97 3.01 -4.05 4.40
CA ASP A 97 3.83 -3.78 3.24
C ASP A 97 3.31 -4.48 1.99
N GLY A 98 3.12 -3.71 0.92
CA GLY A 98 2.66 -4.21 -0.37
C GLY A 98 1.13 -4.25 -0.52
N ASP A 99 0.69 -4.68 -1.69
CA ASP A 99 -0.72 -4.60 -2.13
C ASP A 99 -1.47 -5.94 -1.97
N ASP A 100 -0.81 -6.99 -1.46
CA ASP A 100 -1.36 -8.36 -1.32
C ASP A 100 -1.35 -8.86 0.14
N ASN A 101 -1.72 -7.96 1.06
CA ASN A 101 -1.66 -8.20 2.51
C ASN A 101 -3.01 -7.97 3.20
N GLN A 102 -4.13 -8.05 2.47
CA GLN A 102 -5.46 -7.76 3.00
C GLN A 102 -5.78 -8.55 4.29
N ARG A 103 -5.26 -9.78 4.41
CA ARG A 103 -5.42 -10.61 5.61
C ARG A 103 -4.75 -10.01 6.84
N ASP A 104 -3.56 -9.48 6.66
CA ASP A 104 -2.80 -8.81 7.71
C ASP A 104 -3.52 -7.50 8.11
N LEU A 105 -4.09 -6.76 7.14
CA LEU A 105 -4.89 -5.56 7.42
C LEU A 105 -6.20 -5.88 8.17
N ASP A 106 -6.87 -6.97 7.82
CA ASP A 106 -8.10 -7.43 8.50
C ASP A 106 -7.82 -7.85 9.95
N LEU A 107 -6.68 -8.50 10.20
CA LEU A 107 -6.20 -8.79 11.54
C LEU A 107 -6.00 -7.49 12.35
N VAL A 108 -5.29 -6.50 11.80
CA VAL A 108 -5.04 -5.22 12.49
C VAL A 108 -6.36 -4.55 12.89
N ARG A 109 -7.38 -4.58 12.03
CA ARG A 109 -8.72 -4.05 12.36
C ARG A 109 -9.37 -4.79 13.53
N ALA A 110 -9.35 -6.12 13.49
CA ALA A 110 -9.95 -6.93 14.55
C ALA A 110 -9.25 -6.68 15.90
N VAL A 111 -7.92 -6.66 15.90
CA VAL A 111 -7.12 -6.38 17.10
C VAL A 111 -7.36 -4.94 17.58
N ARG A 112 -7.46 -3.97 16.67
CA ARG A 112 -7.80 -2.59 17.03
C ARG A 112 -9.16 -2.50 17.71
N ARG A 113 -10.19 -3.14 17.16
CA ARG A 113 -11.53 -3.15 17.77
C ARG A 113 -11.47 -3.72 19.19
N ALA A 114 -10.78 -4.85 19.38
CA ALA A 114 -10.59 -5.43 20.70
C ALA A 114 -9.75 -4.54 21.64
N ALA A 115 -8.76 -3.82 21.12
CA ALA A 115 -7.98 -2.83 21.86
C ALA A 115 -8.84 -1.67 22.35
N ASP A 116 -9.68 -1.11 21.46
CA ASP A 116 -10.60 -0.01 21.77
C ASP A 116 -11.65 -0.46 22.81
N GLU A 117 -12.19 -1.67 22.69
CA GLU A 117 -13.20 -2.24 23.61
C GLU A 117 -12.59 -2.65 24.98
N GLY A 118 -11.38 -3.20 24.98
CA GLY A 118 -10.70 -3.74 26.16
C GLY A 118 -9.75 -2.78 26.87
N GLY A 119 -9.50 -1.60 26.30
CA GLY A 119 -8.57 -0.61 26.86
C GLY A 119 -7.10 -1.00 26.72
N TYR A 120 -6.74 -1.78 25.70
CA TYR A 120 -5.36 -2.18 25.41
C TYR A 120 -4.65 -1.14 24.54
N VAL A 121 -3.33 -1.03 24.67
CA VAL A 121 -2.49 -0.37 23.67
C VAL A 121 -2.38 -1.29 22.46
N LEU A 122 -2.57 -0.76 21.24
CA LEU A 122 -2.32 -1.51 19.99
C LEU A 122 -0.92 -1.18 19.47
N ARG A 123 -0.16 -2.22 19.12
CA ARG A 123 1.06 -2.12 18.30
C ARG A 123 1.01 -3.11 17.13
N ILE A 124 1.73 -2.80 16.05
CA ILE A 124 1.88 -3.68 14.88
C ILE A 124 3.32 -4.17 14.81
N GLY A 125 3.48 -5.47 14.98
CA GLY A 125 4.74 -6.18 14.74
C GLY A 125 4.84 -6.57 13.27
N PRO A 126 5.87 -6.13 12.53
CA PRO A 126 6.01 -6.35 11.08
C PRO A 126 6.41 -7.80 10.77
N VAL A 127 5.51 -8.74 11.07
CA VAL A 127 5.66 -10.17 10.79
C VAL A 127 4.37 -10.68 10.16
N GLY A 128 4.23 -10.45 8.85
CA GLY A 128 3.02 -10.85 8.11
C GLY A 128 2.81 -12.34 7.99
N LEU A 129 1.58 -12.74 7.66
CA LEU A 129 1.20 -14.15 7.50
C LEU A 129 2.00 -14.89 6.42
N ALA A 130 2.41 -14.18 5.37
CA ALA A 130 3.18 -14.74 4.25
C ALA A 130 4.71 -14.68 4.45
N ALA A 131 5.20 -14.25 5.62
CA ALA A 131 6.64 -14.11 5.86
C ALA A 131 7.37 -15.47 5.76
N ALA A 132 8.54 -15.47 5.12
CA ALA A 132 9.43 -16.64 5.13
C ALA A 132 10.02 -16.84 6.54
N ASP A 133 10.21 -18.09 6.98
CA ASP A 133 10.71 -18.42 8.33
C ASP A 133 9.90 -17.73 9.46
N ARG A 134 8.58 -17.58 9.26
CA ARG A 134 7.69 -16.80 10.13
C ARG A 134 7.78 -17.19 11.61
N GLU A 135 7.73 -18.47 11.94
CA GLU A 135 7.80 -18.95 13.33
C GLU A 135 9.07 -18.47 14.05
N ARG A 136 10.22 -18.53 13.35
CA ARG A 136 11.48 -18.02 13.88
C ARG A 136 11.40 -16.51 14.12
N ARG A 137 10.79 -15.75 13.20
CA ARG A 137 10.64 -14.29 13.33
C ARG A 137 9.74 -13.91 14.51
N ILE A 138 8.64 -14.65 14.71
CA ILE A 138 7.76 -14.47 15.86
C ILE A 138 8.53 -14.67 17.16
N GLU A 139 9.32 -15.74 17.25
CA GLU A 139 10.11 -16.02 18.45
C GLU A 139 11.20 -14.97 18.68
N GLN A 140 11.88 -14.51 17.62
CA GLN A 140 12.87 -13.43 17.72
C GLN A 140 12.22 -12.12 18.19
N LEU A 141 11.09 -11.73 17.61
CA LEU A 141 10.34 -10.54 18.02
C LEU A 141 9.86 -10.66 19.46
N ARG A 142 9.29 -11.81 19.83
CA ARG A 142 8.83 -12.10 21.19
C ARG A 142 9.97 -11.93 22.21
N THR A 143 11.14 -12.50 21.91
CA THR A 143 12.34 -12.40 22.75
C THR A 143 12.80 -10.95 22.87
N ALA A 144 12.86 -10.23 21.75
CA ALA A 144 13.25 -8.81 21.73
C ALA A 144 12.30 -7.93 22.56
N LEU A 145 10.99 -8.16 22.46
CA LEU A 145 9.97 -7.42 23.21
C LEU A 145 9.97 -7.77 24.71
N ALA A 146 10.26 -9.02 25.07
CA ALA A 146 10.32 -9.45 26.46
C ALA A 146 11.56 -8.88 27.19
N GLY A 147 12.69 -8.73 26.51
CA GLY A 147 13.95 -8.36 27.16
C GLY A 147 14.30 -9.34 28.29
N ASP A 148 14.92 -8.85 29.36
CA ASP A 148 15.42 -9.71 30.45
C ASP A 148 14.30 -10.29 31.34
N HIS A 149 13.19 -9.55 31.54
CA HIS A 149 12.18 -9.86 32.57
C HIS A 149 10.73 -9.60 32.16
N GLY A 150 10.47 -9.25 30.90
CA GLY A 150 9.14 -8.95 30.40
C GLY A 150 8.30 -10.18 30.13
N THR A 151 6.97 -10.04 30.27
CA THR A 151 6.02 -11.10 29.89
C THR A 151 5.41 -10.76 28.53
N VAL A 152 5.65 -11.63 27.56
CA VAL A 152 5.00 -11.58 26.25
C VAL A 152 4.26 -12.90 26.03
N HIS A 153 2.94 -12.84 26.03
CA HIS A 153 2.06 -13.96 25.74
C HIS A 153 2.08 -14.23 24.24
N ASP A 154 2.23 -15.49 23.87
CA ASP A 154 2.16 -15.95 22.49
C ASP A 154 0.77 -16.55 22.27
N LEU A 155 -0.10 -15.81 21.58
CA LEU A 155 -1.44 -16.27 21.21
C LEU A 155 -1.48 -16.66 19.72
N THR A 156 -0.33 -16.99 19.13
CA THR A 156 -0.25 -17.30 17.70
C THR A 156 -0.71 -18.71 17.39
N GLY A 157 -1.44 -18.85 16.28
CA GLY A 157 -1.88 -20.14 15.73
C GLY A 157 -3.14 -20.75 16.38
N ARG A 158 -4.28 -20.62 15.67
CA ARG A 158 -5.30 -21.66 15.41
C ARG A 158 -6.57 -21.02 14.81
N GLY A 159 -6.56 -20.82 13.49
CA GLY A 159 -7.77 -20.52 12.75
C GLY A 159 -7.53 -20.40 11.26
N GLU A 160 -8.54 -20.80 10.49
CA GLU A 160 -8.58 -20.54 9.05
C GLU A 160 -9.13 -19.12 8.82
N PRO A 161 -8.36 -18.22 8.19
CA PRO A 161 -8.76 -16.84 7.99
C PRO A 161 -10.01 -16.75 7.10
N ARG A 162 -10.95 -15.88 7.47
CA ARG A 162 -12.07 -15.49 6.59
C ARG A 162 -11.70 -14.21 5.87
N ALA A 163 -11.59 -14.28 4.55
CA ALA A 163 -11.50 -13.08 3.71
C ALA A 163 -12.79 -12.26 3.85
N HIS A 164 -12.65 -10.95 4.01
CA HIS A 164 -13.80 -10.04 3.97
C HIS A 164 -14.52 -10.19 2.61
N GLN A 165 -15.80 -10.56 2.63
CA GLN A 165 -16.64 -10.57 1.43
C GLN A 165 -17.23 -9.18 1.22
N GLY A 166 -16.92 -8.57 0.08
CA GLY A 166 -17.46 -7.25 -0.28
C GLY A 166 -18.99 -7.25 -0.22
N GLN A 167 -19.56 -6.28 0.48
CA GLN A 167 -21.00 -6.01 0.46
C GLN A 167 -21.27 -4.73 -0.33
N GLY A 168 -22.21 -4.80 -1.27
CA GLY A 168 -22.67 -3.64 -2.04
C GLY A 168 -22.13 -3.55 -3.47
N GLN A 169 -22.40 -2.42 -4.12
CA GLN A 169 -21.93 -2.12 -5.47
C GLN A 169 -20.43 -1.82 -5.44
N GLY A 170 -19.63 -2.55 -6.22
CA GLY A 170 -18.19 -2.31 -6.28
C GLY A 170 -17.84 -0.99 -6.97
N VAL A 171 -16.72 -0.40 -6.56
CA VAL A 171 -16.28 0.93 -7.01
C VAL A 171 -14.86 0.84 -7.56
N VAL A 172 -14.63 1.48 -8.71
CA VAL A 172 -13.29 1.69 -9.27
C VAL A 172 -12.94 3.16 -9.22
N VAL A 173 -11.85 3.51 -8.55
CA VAL A 173 -11.26 4.83 -8.58
C VAL A 173 -10.12 4.81 -9.59
N LEU A 174 -10.29 5.54 -10.70
CA LEU A 174 -9.25 5.69 -11.71
C LEU A 174 -8.61 7.07 -11.59
N LEU A 175 -7.39 7.13 -11.05
CA LEU A 175 -6.59 8.35 -11.05
C LEU A 175 -5.81 8.44 -12.37
N SER A 176 -6.02 9.50 -13.14
CA SER A 176 -5.31 9.80 -14.39
C SER A 176 -4.60 11.15 -14.31
N GLY A 177 -3.43 11.26 -14.93
CA GLY A 177 -2.59 12.46 -14.84
C GLY A 177 -1.13 12.18 -15.21
N LEU A 178 -0.36 13.24 -15.40
CA LEU A 178 1.05 13.17 -15.83
C LEU A 178 1.95 12.39 -14.85
N SER A 179 3.10 11.90 -15.32
CA SER A 179 4.13 11.35 -14.42
C SER A 179 4.50 12.40 -13.35
N GLY A 180 4.72 12.01 -12.10
CA GLY A 180 5.02 12.98 -11.04
C GLY A 180 3.86 13.86 -10.56
N SER A 181 2.64 13.69 -11.11
CA SER A 181 1.48 14.52 -10.73
C SER A 181 0.91 14.24 -9.33
N GLY A 182 1.35 13.19 -8.65
CA GLY A 182 0.87 12.82 -7.29
C GLY A 182 -0.13 11.67 -7.23
N LYS A 183 -0.48 11.03 -8.36
CA LYS A 183 -1.44 9.90 -8.41
C LYS A 183 -1.17 8.79 -7.41
N SER A 184 0.05 8.24 -7.39
CA SER A 184 0.38 7.11 -6.51
C SER A 184 0.31 7.49 -5.04
N THR A 185 0.70 8.73 -4.69
CA THR A 185 0.57 9.28 -3.34
C THR A 185 -0.90 9.39 -2.92
N LEU A 186 -1.76 9.98 -3.76
CA LEU A 186 -3.20 10.06 -3.50
C LEU A 186 -3.86 8.68 -3.43
N ALA A 187 -3.46 7.76 -4.31
CA ALA A 187 -4.02 6.41 -4.35
C ALA A 187 -3.72 5.60 -3.08
N ARG A 188 -2.51 5.72 -2.54
CA ARG A 188 -2.11 5.07 -1.28
C ARG A 188 -2.77 5.71 -0.08
N ALA A 189 -2.74 7.03 0.01
CA ALA A 189 -3.42 7.73 1.11
C ALA A 189 -4.93 7.45 1.11
N LEU A 190 -5.56 7.36 -0.07
CA LEU A 190 -6.96 6.94 -0.20
C LEU A 190 -7.18 5.48 0.25
N ARG A 191 -6.30 4.55 -0.17
CA ARG A 191 -6.32 3.16 0.31
C ARG A 191 -6.22 3.13 1.84
N ASP A 192 -5.27 3.84 2.42
CA ASP A 192 -5.00 3.85 3.86
C ASP A 192 -6.24 4.35 4.61
N ARG A 193 -6.85 5.45 4.19
CA ARG A 193 -8.10 5.97 4.78
C ARG A 193 -9.28 4.99 4.64
N LEU A 194 -9.47 4.41 3.46
CA LEU A 194 -10.49 3.40 3.24
C LEU A 194 -10.26 2.16 4.10
N VAL A 195 -9.00 1.82 4.34
CA VAL A 195 -8.63 0.64 5.11
C VAL A 195 -8.78 0.88 6.60
N GLU A 196 -8.31 2.01 7.10
CA GLU A 196 -8.20 2.34 8.52
C GLU A 196 -9.51 2.87 9.12
N ASP A 197 -10.19 3.74 8.38
CA ASP A 197 -11.32 4.51 8.91
C ASP A 197 -12.65 3.94 8.45
N GLU A 198 -12.72 3.50 7.20
CA GLU A 198 -13.94 2.97 6.58
C GLU A 198 -14.03 1.44 6.62
N GLY A 199 -12.99 0.75 7.09
CA GLY A 199 -12.97 -0.72 7.22
C GLY A 199 -13.10 -1.50 5.89
N ARG A 200 -12.77 -0.90 4.74
CA ARG A 200 -12.97 -1.52 3.42
C ARG A 200 -11.77 -2.33 2.96
N ALA A 201 -12.01 -3.49 2.36
CA ALA A 201 -10.97 -4.15 1.56
C ALA A 201 -10.75 -3.40 0.25
N VAL A 202 -9.49 -3.13 -0.11
CA VAL A 202 -9.12 -2.32 -1.27
C VAL A 202 -8.03 -3.02 -2.06
N SER A 203 -8.24 -3.16 -3.37
CA SER A 203 -7.19 -3.60 -4.31
C SER A 203 -6.52 -2.40 -4.97
N LEU A 204 -5.24 -2.18 -4.68
CA LEU A 204 -4.44 -1.13 -5.33
C LEU A 204 -3.79 -1.67 -6.61
N LEU A 205 -4.11 -1.04 -7.74
CA LEU A 205 -3.60 -1.33 -9.08
C LEU A 205 -2.68 -0.18 -9.53
N ASP A 206 -1.57 0.01 -8.82
CA ASP A 206 -0.58 1.04 -9.16
C ASP A 206 0.16 0.69 -10.46
N GLY A 207 0.40 1.70 -11.30
CA GLY A 207 1.00 1.52 -12.62
C GLY A 207 2.34 0.79 -12.61
N ASP A 208 3.18 0.99 -11.60
CA ASP A 208 4.49 0.34 -11.52
C ASP A 208 4.40 -1.09 -10.98
N VAL A 209 3.47 -1.34 -10.05
CA VAL A 209 3.19 -2.69 -9.52
C VAL A 209 2.60 -3.56 -10.62
N VAL A 210 1.57 -3.06 -11.31
CA VAL A 210 0.93 -3.75 -12.44
C VAL A 210 1.94 -4.08 -13.53
N ARG A 211 2.86 -3.16 -13.87
CA ARG A 211 3.91 -3.40 -14.87
C ARG A 211 4.87 -4.52 -14.50
N ARG A 212 5.15 -4.71 -13.21
CA ARG A 212 6.00 -5.81 -12.74
C ARG A 212 5.31 -7.17 -12.81
N HIS A 213 4.01 -7.22 -12.57
CA HIS A 213 3.28 -8.49 -12.42
C HIS A 213 2.39 -8.83 -13.63
N LEU A 214 1.41 -7.98 -13.94
CA LEU A 214 0.37 -8.25 -14.94
C LEU A 214 0.78 -7.84 -16.37
N SER A 215 1.62 -6.83 -16.47
CA SER A 215 2.07 -6.24 -17.73
C SER A 215 3.56 -6.47 -17.98
N ALA A 216 4.14 -7.48 -17.32
CA ALA A 216 5.49 -7.92 -17.61
C ALA A 216 5.62 -8.26 -19.10
N GLY A 217 6.66 -7.73 -19.74
CA GLY A 217 6.90 -7.89 -21.17
C GLY A 217 6.28 -6.81 -22.07
N LEU A 218 5.40 -5.93 -21.57
CA LEU A 218 5.00 -4.74 -22.32
C LEU A 218 6.08 -3.66 -22.22
N GLY A 219 6.37 -3.01 -23.35
CA GLY A 219 7.22 -1.84 -23.42
C GLY A 219 6.48 -0.55 -23.07
N PHE A 220 6.91 0.53 -23.73
CA PHE A 220 6.40 1.88 -23.55
C PHE A 220 5.91 2.52 -24.85
N SER A 221 5.67 1.73 -25.91
CA SER A 221 4.97 2.24 -27.11
C SER A 221 3.57 2.72 -26.75
N PRO A 222 2.95 3.60 -27.56
CA PRO A 222 1.55 3.99 -27.36
C PRO A 222 0.61 2.78 -27.23
N GLU A 223 0.78 1.76 -28.07
CA GLU A 223 -0.05 0.55 -28.08
C GLU A 223 0.12 -0.29 -26.81
N ASP A 224 1.37 -0.44 -26.32
CA ASP A 224 1.66 -1.16 -25.08
C ASP A 224 1.10 -0.42 -23.86
N ARG A 225 1.17 0.92 -23.86
CA ARG A 225 0.58 1.73 -22.79
C ARG A 225 -0.92 1.58 -22.74
N GLU A 226 -1.60 1.66 -23.88
CA GLU A 226 -3.05 1.46 -23.93
C GLU A 226 -3.43 0.04 -23.51
N THR A 227 -2.71 -0.97 -23.99
CA THR A 227 -2.94 -2.37 -23.60
C THR A 227 -2.77 -2.56 -22.09
N ASN A 228 -1.75 -1.95 -21.50
CA ASN A 228 -1.56 -1.94 -20.05
C ASN A 228 -2.76 -1.34 -19.31
N ILE A 229 -3.28 -0.20 -19.77
CA ILE A 229 -4.44 0.44 -19.12
C ILE A 229 -5.71 -0.40 -19.29
N ARG A 230 -5.93 -1.02 -20.46
CA ARG A 230 -7.05 -1.95 -20.67
C ARG A 230 -6.96 -3.18 -19.76
N ARG A 231 -5.76 -3.73 -19.53
CA ARG A 231 -5.56 -4.81 -18.55
C ARG A 231 -5.90 -4.38 -17.13
N ILE A 232 -5.45 -3.19 -16.71
CA ILE A 232 -5.80 -2.59 -15.41
C ILE A 232 -7.32 -2.46 -15.31
N GLY A 233 -7.96 -1.87 -16.32
CA GLY A 233 -9.41 -1.67 -16.35
C GLY A 233 -10.19 -2.98 -16.26
N TRP A 234 -9.76 -4.01 -16.99
CA TRP A 234 -10.40 -5.32 -16.95
C TRP A 234 -10.34 -5.95 -15.55
N VAL A 235 -9.16 -5.92 -14.90
CA VAL A 235 -8.98 -6.44 -13.53
C VAL A 235 -9.79 -5.62 -12.52
N ALA A 236 -9.73 -4.29 -12.60
CA ALA A 236 -10.52 -3.39 -11.75
C ALA A 236 -12.03 -3.66 -11.87
N ALA A 237 -12.49 -3.92 -13.09
CA ALA A 237 -13.88 -4.23 -13.36
C ALA A 237 -14.31 -5.61 -12.81
N GLU A 238 -13.43 -6.61 -12.81
CA GLU A 238 -13.70 -7.89 -12.13
C GLU A 238 -13.78 -7.73 -10.61
N ILE A 239 -12.89 -6.93 -10.01
CA ILE A 239 -12.94 -6.62 -8.57
C ILE A 239 -14.26 -5.93 -8.22
N ALA A 240 -14.65 -4.91 -8.99
CA ALA A 240 -15.91 -4.20 -8.77
C ALA A 240 -17.15 -5.08 -9.00
N ARG A 241 -17.10 -6.01 -9.97
CA ARG A 241 -18.18 -7.00 -10.19
C ARG A 241 -18.44 -7.86 -8.96
N HIS A 242 -17.42 -8.08 -8.13
CA HIS A 242 -17.50 -8.83 -6.88
C HIS A 242 -17.77 -7.94 -5.65
N GLY A 243 -18.20 -6.69 -5.85
CA GLY A 243 -18.49 -5.76 -4.75
C GLY A 243 -17.23 -5.16 -4.10
N GLY A 244 -16.06 -5.36 -4.69
CA GLY A 244 -14.79 -4.83 -4.18
C GLY A 244 -14.54 -3.37 -4.59
N ILE A 245 -13.57 -2.75 -3.91
CA ILE A 245 -13.04 -1.43 -4.27
C ILE A 245 -11.67 -1.60 -4.94
N ALA A 246 -11.53 -1.09 -6.16
CA ALA A 246 -10.25 -1.03 -6.86
C ALA A 246 -9.79 0.42 -7.01
N ILE A 247 -8.54 0.70 -6.66
CA ILE A 247 -7.91 2.00 -6.90
C ILE A 247 -6.82 1.80 -7.95
N ALA A 248 -6.93 2.46 -9.09
CA ALA A 248 -5.96 2.39 -10.18
C ALA A 248 -5.31 3.76 -10.41
N SER A 249 -3.98 3.82 -10.49
CA SER A 249 -3.22 5.06 -10.67
C SER A 249 -2.36 5.15 -11.95
N PRO A 250 -2.77 4.61 -13.12
CA PRO A 250 -1.99 4.72 -14.35
C PRO A 250 -1.95 6.17 -14.87
N ILE A 251 -1.07 6.46 -15.84
CA ILE A 251 -1.11 7.76 -16.53
C ILE A 251 -2.44 7.93 -17.29
N ALA A 252 -2.89 6.89 -18.01
CA ALA A 252 -4.11 6.88 -18.82
C ALA A 252 -4.26 8.13 -19.73
N PRO A 253 -3.32 8.34 -20.68
CA PRO A 253 -3.20 9.61 -21.39
C PRO A 253 -4.28 9.88 -22.44
N PHE A 254 -5.00 8.86 -22.92
CA PHE A 254 -5.98 8.99 -24.00
C PHE A 254 -7.40 8.81 -23.49
N GLN A 255 -8.33 9.67 -23.93
CA GLN A 255 -9.75 9.63 -23.57
C GLN A 255 -10.36 8.28 -23.93
N ARG A 256 -10.11 7.80 -25.16
CA ARG A 256 -10.60 6.51 -25.65
C ARG A 256 -10.34 5.38 -24.66
N THR A 257 -9.14 5.30 -24.10
CA THR A 257 -8.78 4.22 -23.19
C THR A 257 -9.41 4.39 -21.81
N ARG A 258 -9.66 5.63 -21.36
CA ARG A 258 -10.45 5.88 -20.14
C ARG A 258 -11.92 5.48 -20.35
N ASP A 259 -12.48 5.75 -21.51
CA ASP A 259 -13.83 5.34 -21.90
C ASP A 259 -13.95 3.80 -21.97
N ASP A 260 -12.93 3.11 -22.51
CA ASP A 260 -12.86 1.65 -22.51
C ASP A 260 -12.94 1.09 -21.07
N VAL A 261 -12.18 1.67 -20.13
CA VAL A 261 -12.20 1.28 -18.72
C VAL A 261 -13.57 1.55 -18.09
N ARG A 262 -14.15 2.73 -18.35
CA ARG A 262 -15.50 3.09 -17.88
C ARG A 262 -16.53 2.07 -18.33
N ALA A 263 -16.55 1.74 -19.62
CA ALA A 263 -17.47 0.77 -20.19
C ALA A 263 -17.30 -0.63 -19.58
N MET A 264 -16.06 -1.07 -19.31
CA MET A 264 -15.81 -2.35 -18.63
C MET A 264 -16.36 -2.37 -17.20
N VAL A 265 -16.14 -1.30 -16.44
CA VAL A 265 -16.58 -1.20 -15.03
C VAL A 265 -18.10 -1.11 -14.94
N GLU A 266 -18.70 -0.16 -15.64
CA GLU A 266 -20.14 0.09 -15.61
C GLU A 266 -20.92 -1.08 -16.24
N GLY A 267 -20.41 -1.68 -17.31
CA GLY A 267 -21.00 -2.87 -17.93
C GLY A 267 -21.01 -4.11 -17.04
N ARG A 268 -20.22 -4.14 -15.96
CA ARG A 268 -20.20 -5.21 -14.95
C ARG A 268 -20.93 -4.83 -13.66
N GLY A 269 -21.67 -3.72 -13.67
CA GLY A 269 -22.43 -3.22 -12.54
C GLY A 269 -21.60 -2.45 -11.51
N GLY A 270 -20.31 -2.22 -11.75
CA GLY A 270 -19.48 -1.36 -10.91
C GLY A 270 -19.70 0.12 -11.21
N ARG A 271 -19.20 0.99 -10.33
CA ARG A 271 -19.18 2.45 -10.55
C ARG A 271 -17.76 2.93 -10.79
N LEU A 272 -17.53 3.72 -11.84
CA LEU A 272 -16.24 4.36 -12.08
C LEU A 272 -16.23 5.80 -11.54
N VAL A 273 -15.29 6.10 -10.65
CA VAL A 273 -14.92 7.45 -10.23
C VAL A 273 -13.62 7.83 -10.94
N LEU A 274 -13.70 8.76 -11.90
CA LEU A 274 -12.54 9.25 -12.64
C LEU A 274 -11.98 10.50 -11.94
N VAL A 275 -10.75 10.40 -11.42
CA VAL A 275 -10.04 11.51 -10.78
C VAL A 275 -8.94 11.99 -11.71
N HIS A 276 -9.08 13.21 -12.23
CA HIS A 276 -8.03 13.87 -12.99
C HIS A 276 -7.07 14.59 -12.04
N VAL A 277 -5.86 14.07 -11.91
CA VAL A 277 -4.76 14.70 -11.15
C VAL A 277 -4.03 15.67 -12.07
N ALA A 278 -4.60 16.87 -12.17
CA ALA A 278 -4.30 17.95 -13.11
C ALA A 278 -3.07 18.81 -12.72
N THR A 279 -2.12 18.25 -11.99
CA THR A 279 -0.89 18.94 -11.61
C THR A 279 -0.14 19.40 -12.87
N PRO A 280 0.23 20.69 -13.00
CA PRO A 280 0.87 21.23 -14.19
C PRO A 280 2.16 20.49 -14.57
N LEU A 281 2.44 20.39 -15.87
CA LEU A 281 3.65 19.74 -16.39
C LEU A 281 4.93 20.33 -15.78
N ALA A 282 5.01 21.66 -15.66
CA ALA A 282 6.18 22.32 -15.09
C ALA A 282 6.46 21.88 -13.65
N GLU A 283 5.42 21.68 -12.84
CA GLU A 283 5.56 21.18 -11.47
C GLU A 283 5.93 19.69 -11.46
N CYS A 284 5.35 18.88 -12.36
CA CYS A 284 5.73 17.49 -12.54
C CYS A 284 7.21 17.32 -12.91
N GLU A 285 7.70 18.13 -13.86
CA GLU A 285 9.11 18.21 -14.27
C GLU A 285 10.02 18.70 -13.15
N ARG A 286 9.58 19.68 -12.36
CA ARG A 286 10.34 20.16 -11.20
C ARG A 286 10.52 19.07 -10.13
N ARG A 287 9.48 18.24 -9.92
CA ARG A 287 9.51 17.16 -8.91
C ARG A 287 10.41 15.99 -9.32
N ASP A 288 10.34 15.59 -10.60
CA ASP A 288 11.04 14.47 -11.25
C ASP A 288 11.69 13.41 -10.33
N ARG A 289 10.92 12.87 -9.38
CA ARG A 289 11.45 11.98 -8.31
C ARG A 289 12.15 10.73 -8.84
N LYS A 290 11.82 10.34 -10.07
CA LYS A 290 12.33 9.15 -10.76
C LYS A 290 13.35 9.47 -11.85
N GLY A 291 13.69 10.76 -12.06
CA GLY A 291 14.60 11.21 -13.12
C GLY A 291 14.09 10.95 -14.55
N LEU A 292 12.78 10.73 -14.72
CA LEU A 292 12.19 10.34 -16.00
C LEU A 292 12.05 11.52 -16.95
N TYR A 293 11.72 12.70 -16.42
CA TYR A 293 11.60 13.91 -17.22
C TYR A 293 12.97 14.38 -17.74
N ALA A 294 14.00 14.38 -16.90
CA ALA A 294 15.36 14.72 -17.31
C ALA A 294 15.84 13.81 -18.47
N ARG A 295 15.63 12.50 -18.35
CA ARG A 295 15.98 11.52 -19.38
C ARG A 295 15.15 11.67 -20.65
N ALA A 296 13.85 11.97 -20.53
CA ALA A 296 12.99 12.27 -21.67
C ALA A 296 13.44 13.54 -22.43
N ARG A 297 13.81 14.61 -21.71
CA ARG A 297 14.35 15.85 -22.27
C ARG A 297 15.71 15.62 -22.96
N ALA A 298 16.51 14.69 -22.46
CA ALA A 298 17.76 14.25 -23.09
C ALA A 298 17.55 13.32 -24.32
N GLY A 299 16.31 12.92 -24.62
CA GLY A 299 15.99 12.03 -25.74
C GLY A 299 16.23 10.55 -25.47
N GLU A 300 16.54 10.15 -24.23
CA GLU A 300 16.79 8.77 -23.85
C GLU A 300 15.51 7.93 -23.71
N ILE A 301 14.37 8.60 -23.48
CA ILE A 301 13.05 7.97 -23.34
C ILE A 301 12.14 8.50 -24.46
N PRO A 302 11.93 7.73 -25.55
CA PRO A 302 11.03 8.13 -26.61
C PRO A 302 9.57 8.13 -26.14
N ASP A 303 8.74 8.90 -26.85
CA ASP A 303 7.28 8.98 -26.64
C ASP A 303 6.85 9.26 -25.19
N PHE A 304 7.60 10.06 -24.44
CA PHE A 304 7.27 10.33 -23.03
C PHE A 304 6.06 11.26 -22.92
N THR A 305 5.04 10.85 -22.15
CA THR A 305 3.79 11.60 -22.00
C THR A 305 4.03 12.97 -21.38
N GLY A 306 3.49 14.02 -22.03
CA GLY A 306 3.69 15.42 -21.67
C GLY A 306 4.94 16.06 -22.29
N ILE A 307 5.82 15.29 -22.94
CA ILE A 307 7.03 15.79 -23.60
C ILE A 307 6.96 15.54 -25.11
N SER A 308 7.04 14.28 -25.53
CA SER A 308 7.01 13.85 -26.93
C SER A 308 5.74 13.07 -27.29
N SER A 309 4.92 12.70 -26.30
CA SER A 309 3.59 12.09 -26.47
C SER A 309 2.52 12.92 -25.74
N PRO A 310 1.30 13.08 -26.29
CA PRO A 310 0.28 13.92 -25.68
C PRO A 310 -0.34 13.32 -24.41
N TYR A 311 -0.96 14.19 -23.62
CA TYR A 311 -1.91 13.84 -22.56
C TYR A 311 -3.23 14.54 -22.86
N GLU A 312 -4.27 13.79 -23.20
CA GLU A 312 -5.62 14.31 -23.44
C GLU A 312 -6.29 14.57 -22.09
N VAL A 313 -6.49 15.84 -21.76
CA VAL A 313 -7.19 16.26 -20.54
C VAL A 313 -8.60 15.67 -20.52
N PRO A 314 -8.98 14.92 -19.46
CA PRO A 314 -10.33 14.35 -19.36
C PRO A 314 -11.42 15.42 -19.34
N THR A 315 -12.49 15.22 -20.11
CA THR A 315 -13.67 16.09 -20.14
C THR A 315 -14.81 15.61 -19.24
N ASP A 316 -14.72 14.37 -18.76
CA ASP A 316 -15.75 13.65 -17.99
C ASP A 316 -15.25 13.23 -16.59
N ALA A 317 -14.22 13.90 -16.07
CA ALA A 317 -13.69 13.60 -14.75
C ALA A 317 -14.74 13.89 -13.66
N THR A 318 -14.92 12.95 -12.73
CA THR A 318 -15.74 13.14 -11.53
C THR A 318 -15.13 14.21 -10.62
N LEU A 319 -13.80 14.21 -10.51
CA LEU A 319 -13.02 15.18 -9.75
C LEU A 319 -11.79 15.62 -10.53
N THR A 320 -11.43 16.89 -10.40
CA THR A 320 -10.16 17.43 -10.91
C THR A 320 -9.39 18.04 -9.76
N LEU A 321 -8.16 17.57 -9.54
CA LEU A 321 -7.31 17.95 -8.40
C LEU A 321 -5.95 18.44 -8.89
N ASP A 322 -5.49 19.60 -8.42
CA ASP A 322 -4.11 20.05 -8.57
C ASP A 322 -3.37 19.82 -7.24
N THR A 323 -2.26 19.09 -7.28
CA THR A 323 -1.45 18.78 -6.08
C THR A 323 -0.37 19.83 -5.80
N THR A 324 -0.36 20.96 -6.53
CA THR A 324 0.66 22.00 -6.38
C THR A 324 0.48 22.76 -5.07
N GLY A 325 1.43 22.59 -4.15
CA GLY A 325 1.39 23.27 -2.84
C GLY A 325 0.19 22.89 -1.98
N GLN A 326 -0.42 21.74 -2.23
CA GLN A 326 -1.53 21.20 -1.46
C GLN A 326 -1.06 20.05 -0.57
N ASP A 327 -1.65 19.95 0.61
CA ASP A 327 -1.49 18.78 1.48
C ASP A 327 -2.31 17.60 0.93
N VAL A 328 -1.88 16.38 1.26
CA VAL A 328 -2.50 15.15 0.74
C VAL A 328 -3.88 14.92 1.34
N ASP A 329 -4.03 15.09 2.66
CA ASP A 329 -5.26 14.72 3.38
C ASP A 329 -6.51 15.45 2.85
N PRO A 330 -6.50 16.78 2.65
CA PRO A 330 -7.68 17.48 2.11
C PRO A 330 -8.06 17.04 0.68
N LEU A 331 -7.09 16.56 -0.11
CA LEU A 331 -7.35 16.03 -1.45
C LEU A 331 -7.95 14.63 -1.37
N VAL A 332 -7.50 13.81 -0.42
CA VAL A 332 -8.06 12.48 -0.17
C VAL A 332 -9.49 12.57 0.35
N ASP A 333 -9.78 13.52 1.24
CA ASP A 333 -11.14 13.76 1.75
C ASP A 333 -12.12 14.12 0.62
N GLN A 334 -11.67 14.90 -0.38
CA GLN A 334 -12.48 15.17 -1.58
C GLN A 334 -12.75 13.90 -2.39
N ILE A 335 -11.77 13.02 -2.54
CA ILE A 335 -11.96 11.75 -3.25
C ILE A 335 -12.94 10.85 -2.50
N LEU A 336 -12.77 10.69 -1.19
CA LEU A 336 -13.67 9.93 -0.31
C LEU A 336 -15.11 10.41 -0.42
N ALA A 337 -15.32 11.73 -0.40
CA ALA A 337 -16.66 12.31 -0.57
C ALA A 337 -17.30 11.93 -1.91
N ALA A 338 -16.54 11.87 -3.00
CA ALA A 338 -17.04 11.43 -4.31
C ALA A 338 -17.24 9.90 -4.43
N LEU A 339 -16.73 9.11 -3.47
CA LEU A 339 -16.96 7.66 -3.45
C LEU A 339 -18.36 7.28 -3.00
N GLU A 340 -19.07 8.16 -2.27
CA GLU A 340 -20.47 7.96 -1.84
C GLU A 340 -20.73 6.54 -1.31
N LEU A 341 -19.77 5.98 -0.55
CA LEU A 341 -19.85 4.58 -0.10
C LEU A 341 -20.96 4.43 0.95
N PRO A 342 -21.77 3.36 0.87
CA PRO A 342 -22.75 3.09 1.92
C PRO A 342 -22.02 2.72 3.22
N ALA A 343 -22.57 3.10 4.37
CA ALA A 343 -22.05 2.67 5.67
C ALA A 343 -21.92 1.13 5.73
N ILE A 344 -20.87 0.63 6.38
CA ILE A 344 -20.81 -0.81 6.71
C ILE A 344 -21.92 -1.08 7.72
N THR A 345 -22.92 -1.87 7.31
CA THR A 345 -23.85 -2.49 8.26
C THR A 345 -23.28 -3.84 8.66
N ASP A 346 -22.96 -3.98 9.95
CA ASP A 346 -22.62 -5.26 10.60
C ASP A 346 -23.75 -6.30 10.45
#